data_AF-A0A158DLE1-F1
#
_entry.id   AF-A0A158DLE1-F1
#
_cell.length_a   1.000
_cell.length_b   1.000
_cell.length_c   1.000
_cell.angle_alpha   90.00
_cell.angle_beta   90.00
_cell.angle_gamma   90.00
#
_symmetry.space_group_name_H-M   'P 1'
#
loop_
_entity.id
_entity.type
_entity.pdbx_description
1 polymer ?
#
loop_
_entity_poly.entity_id
_entity_poly.type
_entity_poly.pdbx_seq_one_letter_code
_entity_poly.pdbx_strand_id
1 'polypeptide(L)' 'MRHSYATNMLMAGMTSAFCARQLDHTAEMFLRTYAKWIDGSQDDLKTARLDNARTLAEASPRTAKLP' A
#
# COMPACT_ATOMS: atom_id res chain seq x y z
N MET A 1 -0.44 8.42 23.32
CA MET A 1 0.72 7.71 22.75
C MET A 1 0.40 6.88 21.50
N ARG A 2 -0.74 6.17 21.42
CA ARG A 2 -1.14 5.34 20.25
C ARG A 2 -1.21 6.09 18.90
N HIS A 3 -1.64 7.36 18.89
CA HIS A 3 -1.73 8.15 17.64
C HIS A 3 -0.37 8.50 17.04
N SER A 4 0.60 8.92 17.86
CA SER A 4 1.96 9.22 17.39
C SER A 4 2.63 7.97 16.82
N TYR A 5 2.40 6.82 17.46
CA TYR A 5 2.92 5.54 16.97
C TYR A 5 2.32 5.15 15.61
N ALA A 6 1.00 5.29 15.45
CA ALA A 6 0.32 5.07 14.18
C ALA A 6 0.87 5.95 13.05
N THR A 7 1.07 7.25 13.31
CA THR A 7 1.64 8.18 12.33
C THR A 7 3.06 7.78 11.93
N ASN A 8 3.92 7.45 12.89
CA ASN A 8 5.31 7.05 12.59
C ASN A 8 5.36 5.78 11.72
N MET A 9 4.49 4.80 11.97
CA MET A 9 4.40 3.59 11.14
C MET A 9 3.96 3.91 9.70
N LEU A 10 3.00 4.81 9.52
CA LEU A 10 2.56 5.24 8.19
C LEU A 10 3.63 6.02 7.44
N MET A 11 4.36 6.90 8.14
CA MET A 11 5.49 7.64 7.55
C MET A 11 6.65 6.71 7.17
N ALA A 12 6.83 5.59 7.88
CA ALA A 12 7.77 4.54 7.52
C ALA A 12 7.28 3.65 6.35
N GLY A 13 6.12 3.95 5.75
CA GLY A 13 5.56 3.22 4.62
C GLY A 13 4.94 1.87 5.00
N MET A 14 4.64 1.63 6.28
CA MET A 14 4.03 0.38 6.73
C MET A 14 2.57 0.27 6.25
N THR A 15 2.12 -0.96 6.00
CA THR A 15 0.75 -1.22 5.56
C THR A 15 -0.26 -0.93 6.66
N SER A 16 -1.36 -0.25 6.31
CA SER A 16 -2.41 0.16 7.26
C SER A 16 -3.02 -1.01 8.04
N ALA A 17 -3.20 -2.17 7.40
CA ALA A 17 -3.67 -3.38 8.05
C ALA A 17 -2.68 -3.91 9.11
N PHE A 18 -1.38 -3.78 8.88
CA PHE A 18 -0.37 -4.13 9.87
C PHE A 18 -0.39 -3.16 11.05
N CYS A 19 -0.46 -1.86 10.79
CA CYS A 19 -0.58 -0.81 11.81
C CYS A 19 -1.81 -1.01 12.70
N ALA A 20 -2.95 -1.37 12.11
CA ALA A 20 -4.19 -1.67 12.85
C ALA A 20 -3.98 -2.82 13.85
N ARG A 21 -3.33 -3.91 13.43
CA ARG A 21 -3.02 -5.05 14.31
C ARG A 21 -2.09 -4.69 15.47
N GLN A 22 -1.10 -3.82 15.25
CA GLN A 22 -0.19 -3.41 16.32
C GLN A 22 -0.87 -2.55 17.40
N LEU A 23 -2.00 -1.92 17.06
CA LEU A 23 -2.78 -1.09 17.97
C LEU A 23 -3.99 -1.82 18.56
N ASP A 24 -4.17 -3.09 18.20
CA ASP A 24 -5.34 -3.91 18.52
C ASP A 24 -6.65 -3.29 18.01
N HIS A 25 -6.61 -2.75 16.79
CA HIS A 25 -7.73 -2.11 16.11
C HIS A 25 -8.14 -2.92 14.86
N THR A 26 -9.41 -2.79 14.46
CA THR A 26 -9.84 -3.24 13.14
C THR A 26 -9.25 -2.35 12.05
N ALA A 27 -9.00 -2.92 10.87
CA ALA A 27 -8.48 -2.16 9.72
C ALA A 27 -9.43 -1.02 9.33
N GLU A 28 -10.75 -1.24 9.44
CA GLU A 28 -11.76 -0.22 9.18
C GLU A 28 -11.61 0.98 10.13
N MET A 29 -11.52 0.76 11.44
CA MET A 29 -11.39 1.84 12.41
C MET A 29 -10.08 2.62 12.22
N PHE A 30 -9.00 1.90 11.89
CA PHE A 30 -7.71 2.51 11.58
C PHE A 30 -7.82 3.41 10.34
N LEU A 31 -8.40 2.92 9.25
CA LEU A 31 -8.56 3.69 8.02
C LEU A 31 -9.45 4.92 8.23
N ARG A 32 -10.58 4.80 8.95
CA ARG A 32 -11.45 5.94 9.28
C ARG A 32 -10.71 7.05 10.02
N THR A 33 -9.71 6.71 10.83
CA THR A 33 -8.95 7.66 11.65
C THR A 33 -7.72 8.22 10.95
N TYR A 34 -7.03 7.41 10.15
CA TYR A 34 -5.70 7.74 9.62
C TYR A 34 -5.62 7.82 8.08
N ALA A 35 -6.71 7.61 7.34
CA ALA A 35 -6.73 7.67 5.87
C ALA A 35 -6.10 8.95 5.30
N LYS A 36 -6.30 10.10 5.96
CA LYS A 36 -5.71 11.38 5.52
C LYS A 36 -4.17 11.39 5.41
N TRP A 37 -3.49 10.48 6.10
CA TRP A 37 -2.02 10.36 6.08
C TRP A 37 -1.53 9.26 5.12
N ILE A 38 -2.45 8.50 4.52
CA ILE A 38 -2.16 7.38 3.62
C ILE A 38 -2.11 7.85 2.15
N ASP A 39 -3.01 8.75 1.75
CA ASP A 39 -3.21 9.17 0.35
C ASP A 39 -2.17 10.19 -0.16
N GLY A 40 -1.25 10.67 0.68
CA GLY A 40 -0.40 11.81 0.33
C GLY A 40 1.03 11.49 -0.11
N SER A 41 1.66 10.46 0.45
CA SER A 41 3.13 10.37 0.40
C SER A 41 3.70 9.34 -0.57
N GLN A 42 2.88 8.42 -1.10
CA GLN A 42 3.37 7.26 -1.84
C GLN A 42 2.58 6.95 -3.10
N ASP A 43 1.57 7.73 -3.45
CA ASP A 43 0.65 7.39 -4.53
C ASP A 43 1.29 7.48 -5.90
N ASP A 44 2.16 8.46 -6.13
CA ASP A 44 2.94 8.56 -7.37
C ASP A 44 3.88 7.36 -7.55
N LEU A 45 4.56 6.95 -6.48
CA LEU A 45 5.47 5.78 -6.49
C LEU A 45 4.71 4.47 -6.71
N LYS A 46 3.54 4.31 -6.10
CA LYS A 46 2.68 3.14 -6.30
C LYS A 46 2.15 3.10 -7.73
N THR A 47 1.73 4.24 -8.28
CA THR A 47 1.23 4.36 -9.65
C THR A 47 2.34 4.02 -10.65
N ALA A 48 3.54 4.59 -10.48
CA ALA A 48 4.70 4.24 -11.29
C ALA A 48 5.09 2.75 -11.20
N ARG A 49 4.97 2.14 -10.02
CA ARG A 49 5.20 0.70 -9.84
C ARG A 49 4.15 -0.14 -10.57
N LEU A 50 2.87 0.27 -10.54
CA LEU A 50 1.79 -0.40 -11.25
C LEU A 50 1.99 -0.34 -12.76
N ASP A 51 2.34 0.83 -13.30
CA ASP A 51 2.60 1.01 -14.73
C ASP A 51 3.80 0.18 -15.21
N ASN A 52 4.87 0.12 -14.41
CA ASN A 52 6.01 -0.75 -14.67
C ASN A 52 5.61 -2.23 -14.66
N ALA A 53 4.84 -2.67 -13.66
CA ALA A 53 4.37 -4.05 -13.57
C ALA A 53 3.48 -4.43 -14.76
N ARG A 54 2.61 -3.52 -15.20
CA ARG A 54 1.77 -3.71 -16.39
C ARG A 54 2.62 -3.85 -17.65
N THR A 55 3.57 -2.94 -17.85
CA THR A 55 4.48 -2.98 -19.01
C THR A 55 5.26 -4.29 -19.07
N LEU A 56 5.76 -4.78 -17.93
CA LEU A 56 6.46 -6.06 -17.83
C LEU A 56 5.54 -7.26 -18.12
N ALA A 57 4.27 -7.19 -17.71
CA ALA A 57 3.28 -8.22 -18.01
C ALA A 57 2.93 -8.25 -19.51
N GLU A 58 2.77 -7.09 -20.13
CA GLU A 58 2.49 -6.93 -21.57
C GLU A 58 3.68 -7.35 -22.44
N ALA A 59 4.91 -7.13 -21.97
CA ALA A 59 6.13 -7.58 -22.63
C ALA A 59 6.42 -9.08 -22.44
N SER A 60 5.69 -9.80 -21.57
CA SER A 60 5.91 -11.22 -21.31
C SER A 60 5.28 -12.07 -22.43
N PRO A 61 6.06 -12.83 -23.23
CA PRO A 61 5.57 -13.56 -24.40
C PRO A 61 4.76 -14.84 -24.06
N ARG A 62 4.14 -14.93 -22.88
CA ARG A 62 3.49 -16.14 -22.36
C ARG A 62 2.17 -16.56 -23.05
N THR A 63 1.86 -16.01 -24.22
CA THR A 63 0.73 -16.44 -25.07
C THR A 63 1.16 -17.04 -26.41
N ALA A 64 2.45 -17.33 -26.62
CA ALA A 64 2.87 -18.19 -27.71
C ALA A 64 2.44 -19.63 -27.42
N LYS A 65 1.26 -20.03 -27.92
CA LYS A 65 0.79 -21.42 -27.96
C LYS A 65 1.93 -22.32 -28.44
N LEU A 66 2.27 -23.35 -27.65
CA LEU A 66 3.11 -24.45 -28.13
C LEU A 66 2.38 -25.20 -29.25
N PRO A 67 3.11 -25.67 -30.28
CA PRO A 67 2.57 -26.49 -31.37
C PRO A 67 2.02 -27.84 -30.88
#